data_AF-A0A3B9P225-F1
#
_entry.id   AF-A0A3B9P225-F1
#
_cell.length_a   1.000
_cell.length_b   1.000
_cell.length_c   1.000
_cell.angle_alpha   90.00
_cell.angle_beta   90.00
_cell.angle_gamma   90.00
#
_symmetry.space_group_name_H-M   'P 1'
#
loop_
_entity.id
_entity.type
_entity.pdbx_description
1 polymer ?
#
loop_
_entity_poly.entity_id
_entity_poly.type
_entity_poly.pdbx_seq_one_letter_code
_entity_poly.pdbx_strand_id
1 'polypeptide(L)'
;MNLLRLSLNLLRRDWRAGEWRVLLLALVLAVGSLATVGLFADRVRQALQQQAQSLIGADLRITSTRPFSPAYRKAAEARGLQVVQSRTFPSMVAHGEQVSLSEIQ
;
A
#
# COMPACT_ATOMS: atom_id res chain seq x y z
N MET A 1 48.10 10.60 29.68
CA MET A 1 46.75 10.07 29.97
C MET A 1 45.92 10.05 28.69
N ASN A 2 45.85 8.93 27.96
CA ASN A 2 45.01 8.84 26.77
C ASN A 2 43.82 7.91 27.05
N LEU A 3 42.95 8.34 27.98
CA LEU A 3 41.70 7.64 28.32
C LEU A 3 40.80 7.45 27.09
N LEU A 4 40.77 8.44 26.19
CA LEU A 4 40.06 8.37 24.90
C LEU A 4 40.56 7.23 24.00
N ARG A 5 41.86 6.93 24.03
CA ARG A 5 42.44 5.86 23.21
C ARG A 5 42.13 4.49 23.81
N LEU A 6 41.99 4.41 25.14
CA LEU A 6 41.59 3.19 25.85
C LEU A 6 40.12 2.86 25.60
N SER A 7 39.22 3.85 25.74
CA SER A 7 37.79 3.66 25.48
C SER A 7 37.51 3.27 24.02
N LEU A 8 38.20 3.88 23.05
CA LEU A 8 38.10 3.49 21.63
C LEU A 8 38.57 2.05 21.37
N ASN A 9 39.64 1.60 22.03
CA ASN A 9 40.14 0.24 21.86
C ASN A 9 39.22 -0.81 22.50
N LEU A 10 38.62 -0.50 23.65
CA LEU A 10 37.62 -1.37 24.29
C LEU A 10 36.37 -1.48 23.43
N LEU A 11 35.84 -0.36 22.93
CA LEU A 11 34.68 -0.34 22.03
C LEU A 11 34.94 -1.15 20.75
N ARG A 12 36.15 -1.02 20.17
CA ARG A 12 36.54 -1.77 18.96
C ARG A 12 36.72 -3.26 19.22
N ARG A 13 37.07 -3.66 20.45
CA ARG A 13 37.18 -5.06 20.87
C ARG A 13 35.79 -5.66 21.09
N ASP A 14 34.90 -4.94 21.76
CA ASP A 14 33.53 -5.39 22.02
C ASP A 14 32.72 -5.46 20.71
N TRP A 15 33.00 -4.58 19.74
CA TRP A 15 32.47 -4.68 18.38
C TRP A 15 32.94 -5.93 17.63
N ARG A 16 34.13 -6.45 17.97
CA ARG A 16 34.70 -7.68 17.41
C ARG A 16 34.27 -8.95 18.13
N ALA A 17 33.58 -8.85 19.27
CA ALA A 17 33.10 -10.00 20.05
C ALA A 17 31.99 -10.81 19.33
N GLY A 18 31.50 -10.37 18.16
CA GLY A 18 30.63 -11.17 17.28
C GLY A 18 29.15 -11.18 17.66
N GLU A 19 28.81 -10.84 18.91
CA GLU A 19 27.43 -10.86 19.42
C GLU A 19 26.52 -9.80 18.78
N TRP A 20 27.06 -8.63 18.43
CA TRP A 20 26.29 -7.54 17.78
C TRP A 20 25.67 -7.96 16.44
N ARG A 21 26.28 -8.89 15.70
CA ARG A 21 25.73 -9.40 14.44
C ARG A 21 24.45 -10.18 14.67
N VAL A 22 24.37 -10.95 15.75
CA VAL A 22 23.17 -11.75 16.09
C VAL A 22 22.01 -10.81 16.46
N LEU A 23 22.28 -9.78 17.25
CA LEU A 23 21.28 -8.76 17.61
C LEU A 23 20.76 -8.01 16.37
N LEU A 24 21.67 -7.62 15.48
CA LEU A 24 21.29 -6.96 14.22
C LEU A 24 20.43 -7.87 13.35
N LEU A 25 20.81 -9.15 13.22
CA LEU A 25 20.07 -10.12 12.41
C LEU A 25 18.69 -10.41 13.01
N ALA A 26 18.60 -10.52 14.34
CA ALA A 26 17.32 -10.64 15.05
C ALA A 26 16.43 -9.40 14.84
N LEU A 27 17.00 -8.19 14.88
CA LEU A 27 16.26 -6.95 14.62
C LEU A 27 15.73 -6.89 13.18
N VAL A 28 16.59 -7.19 12.20
CA VAL A 28 16.19 -7.22 10.78
C VAL A 28 15.08 -8.25 10.55
N LEU A 29 15.20 -9.44 11.13
CA LEU A 29 14.16 -10.46 11.06
C LEU A 29 12.85 -10.01 11.72
N ALA A 30 12.93 -9.37 12.89
CA ALA A 30 11.75 -8.88 13.59
C ALA A 30 11.01 -7.81 12.78
N VAL A 31 11.72 -6.78 12.31
CA VAL A 31 11.13 -5.68 11.53
C VAL A 31 10.65 -6.17 10.17
N GLY A 32 11.44 -7.01 9.50
CA GLY A 32 11.07 -7.60 8.20
C GLY A 32 9.83 -8.48 8.29
N SER A 33 9.71 -9.28 9.35
CA SER A 33 8.53 -10.11 9.62
C SER A 33 7.27 -9.25 9.83
N LEU A 34 7.35 -8.23 10.69
CA LEU A 34 6.24 -7.33 10.96
C LEU A 34 5.79 -6.58 9.69
N ALA A 35 6.73 -6.07 8.90
CA ALA A 35 6.44 -5.41 7.63
C ALA A 35 5.78 -6.37 6.62
N THR A 36 6.27 -7.60 6.53
CA THR A 36 5.72 -8.62 5.62
C THR A 36 4.27 -8.96 5.98
N VAL A 37 3.97 -9.12 7.28
CA VAL A 37 2.60 -9.37 7.76
C VAL A 37 1.69 -8.19 7.46
N GLY A 38 2.16 -6.95 7.67
CA GLY A 38 1.40 -5.74 7.32
C GLY A 38 1.08 -5.65 5.83
N LEU A 39 2.10 -5.81 4.98
CA LEU A 39 1.92 -5.80 3.51
C LEU A 39 1.02 -6.94 3.04
N PHE A 40 1.09 -8.11 3.67
CA PHE A 40 0.21 -9.23 3.35
C PHE A 40 -1.24 -8.92 3.72
N ALA A 41 -1.50 -8.38 4.91
CA ALA A 41 -2.83 -7.99 5.36
C ALA A 41 -3.44 -6.94 4.43
N ASP A 42 -2.66 -5.94 4.00
CA ASP A 42 -3.11 -4.94 3.03
C ASP A 42 -3.46 -5.56 1.68
N ARG A 43 -2.63 -6.48 1.17
CA ARG A 43 -2.92 -7.21 -0.08
C ARG A 43 -4.20 -8.05 0.02
N VAL A 44 -4.40 -8.74 1.15
CA VAL A 44 -5.63 -9.53 1.39
C VAL A 44 -6.83 -8.60 1.43
N ARG A 45 -6.75 -7.48 2.14
CA ARG A 45 -7.81 -6.48 2.20
C ARG A 45 -8.17 -5.94 0.81
N GLN A 46 -7.17 -5.61 -0.01
CA GLN A 46 -7.37 -5.15 -1.38
C GLN A 46 -8.03 -6.22 -2.26
N ALA A 47 -7.58 -7.47 -2.18
CA ALA A 47 -8.17 -8.57 -2.93
C ALA A 47 -9.64 -8.81 -2.54
N LEU A 48 -9.94 -8.76 -1.24
CA LEU A 48 -11.31 -8.88 -0.74
C LEU A 48 -12.19 -7.71 -1.19
N GLN A 49 -11.68 -6.47 -1.18
CA GLN A 49 -12.41 -5.31 -1.68
C GLN A 49 -12.73 -5.43 -3.17
N GLN A 50 -11.78 -5.90 -3.97
CA GLN A 50 -12.00 -6.15 -5.41
C GLN A 50 -13.05 -7.24 -5.64
N GLN A 51 -13.04 -8.32 -4.85
CA GLN A 51 -14.05 -9.37 -4.93
C GLN A 51 -15.43 -8.90 -4.46
N ALA A 52 -15.52 -8.14 -3.37
CA ALA A 52 -16.78 -7.58 -2.89
C ALA A 52 -17.45 -6.68 -3.94
N GLN A 53 -16.67 -5.93 -4.73
CA GLN A 53 -17.20 -5.13 -5.83
C GLN A 53 -17.81 -5.97 -6.95
N SER A 54 -17.30 -7.19 -7.19
CA SER A 54 -17.90 -8.13 -8.15
C SER A 54 -19.21 -8.74 -7.63
N LEU A 55 -19.32 -8.95 -6.32
CA LEU A 55 -20.50 -9.58 -5.68
C LEU A 55 -21.72 -8.65 -5.61
N ILE A 56 -21.57 -7.34 -5.78
CA ILE A 56 -22.68 -6.35 -5.83
C ILE A 56 -23.29 -6.26 -7.25
N GLY A 57 -22.85 -7.08 -8.22
CA GLY A 57 -23.50 -7.23 -9.53
C GLY A 57 -22.77 -6.55 -10.69
N ALA A 58 -21.44 -6.60 -10.70
CA ALA A 58 -20.64 -6.15 -11.83
C ALA A 58 -20.15 -7.35 -12.66
N ASP A 59 -21.05 -8.04 -13.36
CA ASP A 59 -20.68 -9.09 -14.32
C ASP A 59 -19.72 -8.57 -15.42
N LEU A 60 -19.73 -7.25 -15.66
CA LEU A 60 -18.82 -6.57 -16.58
C LEU A 60 -18.47 -5.15 -16.11
N ARG A 61 -17.19 -4.91 -15.79
CA ARG A 61 -16.65 -3.57 -15.50
C ARG A 61 -15.78 -3.08 -16.67
N ILE A 62 -16.19 -1.99 -17.30
CA ILE A 62 -15.41 -1.34 -18.37
C ILE A 62 -14.81 -0.05 -17.81
N THR A 63 -13.47 0.05 -17.80
CA THR A 63 -12.73 1.24 -17.35
C THR A 63 -12.01 1.89 -18.53
N SER A 64 -12.04 3.22 -18.58
CA SER A 64 -11.37 4.00 -19.62
C SER A 64 -10.97 5.34 -19.03
N THR A 65 -9.78 5.82 -19.39
CA THR A 65 -9.33 7.20 -19.10
C THR A 65 -9.99 8.24 -19.99
N ARG A 66 -10.72 7.81 -21.03
CA ARG A 66 -11.51 8.66 -21.93
C ARG A 66 -13.01 8.47 -21.72
N PRO A 67 -13.83 9.54 -21.90
CA PRO A 67 -15.27 9.44 -21.78
C PRO A 67 -15.82 8.39 -22.74
N PHE A 68 -16.65 7.49 -22.22
CA PHE A 68 -17.33 6.48 -23.03
C PHE A 68 -18.38 7.12 -23.94
N SER A 69 -18.49 6.61 -25.18
CA SER A 69 -19.55 7.01 -26.09
C SER A 69 -20.93 6.67 -25.49
N PRO A 70 -21.95 7.54 -25.60
CA PRO A 70 -23.31 7.25 -25.18
C PRO A 70 -23.91 5.98 -25.78
N ALA A 71 -23.36 5.52 -26.92
CA ALA A 71 -23.76 4.29 -27.58
C ALA A 71 -23.64 3.04 -26.68
N TYR A 72 -22.63 2.99 -25.80
CA TYR A 72 -22.46 1.87 -24.87
C TYR A 72 -23.60 1.78 -23.85
N ARG A 73 -24.03 2.93 -23.32
CA ARG A 73 -25.16 3.00 -22.38
C ARG A 73 -26.45 2.58 -23.07
N LYS A 74 -26.75 3.14 -24.25
CA LYS A 74 -27.93 2.78 -25.04
C LYS A 74 -27.97 1.28 -25.39
N ALA A 75 -26.82 0.71 -25.74
CA ALA A 75 -26.71 -0.71 -26.07
C ALA A 75 -26.89 -1.63 -24.85
N ALA A 76 -26.55 -1.17 -23.65
CA ALA A 76 -26.77 -1.90 -22.39
C ALA A 76 -28.23 -1.79 -21.92
N GLU A 77 -28.82 -0.60 -21.99
CA GLU A 77 -30.24 -0.37 -21.72
C GLU A 77 -31.15 -1.17 -22.67
N ALA A 78 -30.81 -1.21 -23.97
CA ALA A 78 -31.51 -2.01 -24.96
C ALA A 78 -31.44 -3.53 -24.70
N ARG A 79 -30.45 -3.98 -23.92
CA ARG A 79 -30.30 -5.37 -23.47
C ARG A 79 -30.90 -5.62 -22.08
N GLY A 80 -31.55 -4.61 -21.48
CA GLY A 80 -32.16 -4.71 -20.14
C GLY A 80 -31.15 -4.76 -18.99
N LEU A 81 -29.89 -4.37 -19.22
CA LEU A 81 -28.83 -4.42 -18.21
C LEU A 81 -28.90 -3.19 -17.30
N GLN A 82 -28.69 -3.39 -16.00
CA GLN A 82 -28.51 -2.28 -15.05
C GLN A 82 -27.12 -1.67 -15.23
N VAL A 83 -27.06 -0.36 -15.48
CA VAL A 83 -25.79 0.35 -15.73
C VAL A 83 -25.52 1.30 -14.58
N VAL A 84 -24.40 1.09 -13.88
CA VAL A 84 -23.88 2.02 -12.87
C VAL A 84 -22.65 2.72 -13.46
N GLN A 85 -22.65 4.06 -13.43
CA GLN A 85 -21.51 4.86 -13.85
C GLN A 85 -20.90 5.55 -12.63
N SER A 86 -19.66 5.17 -12.28
CA SER A 86 -18.82 5.91 -11.33
C SER A 86 -17.74 6.67 -12.10
N ARG A 87 -17.37 7.85 -11.60
CA ARG A 87 -16.31 8.69 -12.19
C ARG A 87 -15.30 8.96 -11.11
N THR A 88 -14.10 8.46 -11.32
CA THR A 88 -13.04 8.61 -10.34
C THR A 88 -12.06 9.67 -10.80
N PHE A 89 -11.76 10.63 -9.94
CA PHE A 89 -10.78 11.67 -10.23
C PHE A 89 -9.82 11.86 -9.05
N PRO A 90 -8.50 11.87 -9.29
CA PRO A 90 -7.54 12.22 -8.26
C PRO A 90 -7.70 13.70 -7.93
N SER A 91 -7.84 14.02 -6.64
CA SER A 91 -7.92 15.37 -6.11
C SER A 91 -6.97 15.54 -4.93
N MET A 92 -6.33 16.70 -4.83
CA MET A 92 -5.54 17.04 -3.66
C MET A 92 -6.49 17.44 -2.53
N VAL A 93 -6.39 16.76 -1.39
CA VAL A 93 -7.14 17.10 -0.18
C VAL A 93 -6.15 17.67 0.83
N ALA A 94 -6.40 18.89 1.29
CA ALA A 94 -5.59 19.56 2.30
C ALA A 94 -6.34 19.60 3.63
N HIS A 95 -5.67 19.20 4.70
CA HIS A 95 -6.15 19.37 6.07
C HIS A 95 -5.01 19.91 6.94
N GLY A 96 -5.12 21.18 7.37
CA GLY A 96 -4.03 21.87 8.05
C GLY A 96 -2.80 22.02 7.13
N GLU A 97 -1.62 21.65 7.62
CA GLU A 97 -0.37 21.64 6.83
C GLU A 97 -0.16 20.34 6.02
N GLN A 98 -1.06 19.36 6.12
CA GLN A 98 -0.95 18.10 5.40
C GLN A 98 -1.74 18.14 4.10
N VAL A 99 -1.02 17.95 2.99
CA VAL A 99 -1.62 17.79 1.66
C VAL A 99 -1.44 16.34 1.23
N SER A 100 -2.54 15.66 0.92
CA SER A 100 -2.54 14.28 0.45
C SER A 100 -3.29 14.15 -0.86
N LEU A 101 -2.75 13.36 -1.78
CA LEU A 101 -3.44 12.97 -3.01
C LEU A 101 -4.50 11.93 -2.64
N SER A 102 -5.78 12.27 -2.82
CA SER A 102 -6.91 11.37 -2.55
C SER A 102 -7.73 11.11 -3.80
N GLU A 103 -8.30 9.92 -3.90
CA GLU A 103 -9.12 9.50 -5.02
C GLU A 103 -10.61 9.67 -4.66
N ILE A 104 -11.33 10.54 -5.37
CA ILE A 104 -12.77 10.80 -5.15
C ILE A 104 -13.58 9.99 -6.17
N GLN A 105 -14.59 9.24 -5.71
CA GLN A 105 -15.40 8.29 -6.50
C GLN A 105 -16.85 8.72 -6.69
#